data_AF-A0A4Q7EFP2-F1
#
_entry.id   AF-A0A4Q7EFP2-F1
#
_cell.length_a   1.000
_cell.length_b   1.000
_cell.length_c   1.000
_cell.angle_alpha   90.00
_cell.angle_beta   90.00
_cell.angle_gamma   90.00
#
_symmetry.space_group_name_H-M   'P 1'
#
loop_
_entity.id
_entity.type
_entity.pdbx_description
1 polymer ?
#
loop_
_entity_poly.entity_id
_entity_poly.type
_entity_poly.pdbx_seq_one_letter_code
_entity_poly.pdbx_strand_id
1 'polypeptide(L)'
;MKLVWLFALLCVSHLSWGNEREVEIELSSAVFKETRKVHISLPVGYFNLENKARRFPVLYLTDAGSQMDHAASMIHYLQGGISEMIVVGIETPSRSRDLSPYTDDGQVMTEPANHALLSFIRTEVKPLVEQRYRTNSFSLLSGHSLGGLFTLYTMLSTPELFDVYIALSPAMGWGSGNMLSFIEQHPERLKLDKTLIIATEADTPFEKQIPNFIRLRKNLDAHAGPKLNWHADLYEAEDHMTIAHIGLYDAVRYVFRNWWITGEKIKGKKHEFDAHYQGLSERLGYEVVPEFNELWGLSNYLLVKEYIEEAEYIVNKWIAYYPDTAEPYGMLSRVLMAKEAPQQAMKAVNKAISLSVGDASQLAWLNKQKQTIQQTL
;
A
#
# COMPACT_ATOMS: atom_id res chain seq x y z
N MET A 1 14.05 -18.34 55.53
CA MET A 1 13.50 -17.93 54.22
C MET A 1 14.44 -16.92 53.59
N LYS A 2 15.23 -17.33 52.58
CA LYS A 2 16.08 -16.43 51.80
C LYS A 2 15.32 -16.07 50.53
N LEU A 3 14.96 -14.79 50.37
CA LEU A 3 14.39 -14.24 49.15
C LEU A 3 15.51 -14.10 48.12
N VAL A 4 15.47 -14.87 47.04
CA VAL A 4 16.33 -14.70 45.87
C VAL A 4 15.56 -13.85 44.87
N TRP A 5 16.00 -12.62 44.66
CA TRP A 5 15.52 -11.77 43.58
C TRP A 5 16.29 -12.15 42.30
N LEU A 6 15.62 -12.85 41.38
CA LEU A 6 16.09 -13.01 40.01
C LEU A 6 15.86 -11.69 39.27
N PHE A 7 16.93 -10.94 39.01
CA PHE A 7 16.93 -9.88 38.01
C PHE A 7 16.94 -10.54 36.63
N ALA A 8 15.83 -10.46 35.91
CA ALA A 8 15.79 -10.77 34.49
C ALA A 8 16.59 -9.69 33.74
N LEU A 9 17.72 -10.09 33.16
CA LEU A 9 18.44 -9.31 32.18
C LEU A 9 17.56 -9.18 30.93
N LEU A 10 16.87 -8.06 30.81
CA LEU A 10 16.36 -7.56 29.53
C LEU A 10 17.58 -7.17 28.69
N CYS A 11 18.02 -8.06 27.81
CA CYS A 11 18.87 -7.69 26.69
C CYS A 11 18.06 -6.79 25.75
N VAL A 12 18.05 -5.49 26.04
CA VAL A 12 17.70 -4.48 25.04
C VAL A 12 18.91 -4.35 24.15
N SER A 13 18.92 -5.06 23.03
CA SER A 13 19.84 -4.72 21.96
C SER A 13 19.51 -3.29 21.54
N HIS A 14 20.49 -2.39 21.69
CA HIS A 14 20.46 -1.09 21.07
C HIS A 14 20.51 -1.33 19.55
N LEU A 15 19.33 -1.47 18.92
CA LEU A 15 19.20 -1.26 17.49
C LEU A 15 19.63 0.18 17.23
N SER A 16 20.78 0.35 16.59
CA SER A 16 21.06 1.58 15.86
C SER A 16 19.89 1.79 14.90
N TRP A 17 19.11 2.83 15.11
CA TRP A 17 18.09 3.26 14.16
C TRP A 17 18.81 3.87 12.96
N GLY A 18 19.38 3.00 12.13
CA GLY A 18 19.77 3.38 10.78
C GLY A 18 18.50 3.77 10.01
N ASN A 19 18.64 4.68 9.05
CA ASN A 19 17.62 4.92 8.03
C ASN A 19 17.55 3.73 7.06
N GLU A 20 17.49 2.51 7.59
CA GLU A 20 17.35 1.29 6.82
C GLU A 20 15.90 1.20 6.36
N ARG A 21 15.72 1.23 5.04
CA ARG A 21 14.42 1.07 4.43
C ARG A 21 13.98 -0.38 4.38
N GLU A 22 14.91 -1.31 4.48
CA GLU A 22 14.67 -2.74 4.44
C GLU A 22 15.20 -3.37 5.73
N VAL A 23 14.34 -4.11 6.43
CA VAL A 23 14.67 -4.71 7.73
C VAL A 23 14.05 -6.09 7.82
N GLU A 24 14.87 -7.07 8.20
CA GLU A 24 14.39 -8.38 8.65
C GLU A 24 14.19 -8.36 10.18
N ILE A 25 13.03 -8.85 10.63
CA ILE A 25 12.68 -8.93 12.04
C ILE A 25 12.44 -10.39 12.40
N GLU A 26 13.19 -10.90 13.37
CA GLU A 26 12.91 -12.16 14.04
C GLU A 26 11.90 -11.95 15.18
N LEU A 27 10.80 -12.71 15.16
CA LEU A 27 9.78 -12.73 16.20
C LEU A 27 9.75 -14.11 16.87
N SER A 28 9.87 -14.13 18.19
CA SER A 28 9.52 -15.33 18.97
C SER A 28 7.99 -15.45 19.02
N SER A 29 7.42 -16.38 18.23
CA SER A 29 5.97 -16.45 18.05
C SER A 29 5.29 -17.24 19.16
N ALA A 30 4.31 -16.63 19.81
CA ALA A 30 3.46 -17.32 20.78
C ALA A 30 2.47 -18.26 20.10
N VAL A 31 2.04 -17.95 18.87
CA VAL A 31 1.16 -18.81 18.07
C VAL A 31 1.90 -20.07 17.60
N PHE A 32 3.08 -19.91 16.98
CA PHE A 32 3.82 -21.05 16.42
C PHE A 32 4.74 -21.77 17.42
N LYS A 33 5.07 -21.15 18.56
CA LYS A 33 6.09 -21.65 19.51
C LYS A 33 7.48 -21.83 18.88
N GLU A 34 7.76 -21.06 17.84
CA GLU A 34 9.03 -21.04 17.12
C GLU A 34 9.37 -19.60 16.71
N THR A 35 10.63 -19.34 16.36
CA THR A 35 11.02 -18.05 15.79
C THR A 35 10.51 -17.95 14.35
N ARG A 36 9.86 -16.84 14.03
CA ARG A 36 9.34 -16.49 12.70
C ARG A 36 10.05 -15.25 12.19
N LYS A 37 10.16 -15.13 10.86
CA LYS A 37 10.79 -13.98 10.21
C LYS A 37 9.77 -13.17 9.43
N VAL A 38 9.90 -11.85 9.54
CA VAL A 38 9.10 -10.86 8.81
C VAL A 38 10.05 -9.84 8.19
N HIS A 39 9.86 -9.58 6.91
CA HIS A 39 10.63 -8.61 6.12
C HIS A 39 9.82 -7.34 5.96
N ILE A 40 10.42 -6.19 6.19
CA ILE A 40 9.79 -4.87 6.05
C ILE A 40 10.53 -4.09 4.98
N SER A 41 9.82 -3.50 4.02
CA SER A 41 10.37 -2.51 3.08
C SER A 41 9.54 -1.22 3.12
N LEU A 42 10.21 -0.10 3.38
CA LEU A 42 9.63 1.22 3.56
C LEU A 42 9.65 2.01 2.24
N PRO A 43 8.61 2.83 1.98
CA PRO A 43 8.56 3.67 0.77
C PRO A 43 9.76 4.61 0.68
N VAL A 44 10.15 5.00 -0.54
CA VAL A 44 11.37 5.79 -0.81
C VAL A 44 11.39 7.07 0.01
N GLY A 45 10.26 7.77 0.05
CA GLY A 45 10.12 9.02 0.79
C GLY A 45 9.81 8.86 2.27
N TYR A 46 9.85 7.66 2.87
CA TYR A 46 9.37 7.45 4.25
C TYR A 46 10.01 8.41 5.26
N PHE A 47 11.32 8.64 5.17
CA PHE A 47 12.07 9.50 6.08
C PHE A 47 12.17 10.97 5.62
N ASN A 48 11.58 11.32 4.48
CA ASN A 48 11.62 12.68 4.00
C ASN A 48 10.80 13.61 4.91
N LEU A 49 11.19 14.89 4.95
CA LEU A 49 10.60 15.88 5.85
C LEU A 49 9.10 16.09 5.55
N GLU A 50 8.73 16.14 4.27
CA GLU A 50 7.35 16.26 3.82
C GLU A 50 6.48 15.09 4.29
N ASN A 51 7.07 13.92 4.50
CA ASN A 51 6.38 12.69 4.90
C ASN A 51 6.44 12.42 6.41
N LYS A 52 6.98 13.35 7.23
CA LYS A 52 7.16 13.15 8.68
C LYS A 52 5.84 12.81 9.42
N ALA A 53 4.73 13.39 8.96
CA ALA A 53 3.40 13.20 9.53
C ALA A 53 2.55 12.20 8.72
N ARG A 54 3.03 11.75 7.56
CA ARG A 54 2.30 10.85 6.67
C ARG A 54 2.24 9.45 7.28
N ARG A 55 1.07 8.82 7.13
CA ARG A 55 0.82 7.42 7.44
C ARG A 55 0.57 6.65 6.14
N PHE A 56 1.05 5.43 6.07
CA PHE A 56 1.14 4.66 4.84
C PHE A 56 0.24 3.42 4.91
N PRO A 57 -0.43 3.04 3.81
CA PRO A 57 -0.98 1.71 3.66
C PRO A 57 0.08 0.62 3.82
N VAL A 58 -0.38 -0.60 4.07
CA VAL A 58 0.51 -1.76 4.21
C VAL A 58 0.08 -2.91 3.30
N LEU A 59 0.98 -3.35 2.43
CA LEU A 59 0.85 -4.59 1.67
C LEU A 59 1.53 -5.72 2.44
N TYR A 60 0.75 -6.70 2.89
CA TYR A 60 1.25 -7.94 3.46
C TYR A 60 1.32 -9.01 2.37
N LEU A 61 2.41 -9.76 2.34
CA LEU A 61 2.58 -10.87 1.41
C LEU A 61 3.12 -12.12 2.09
N THR A 62 2.62 -13.29 1.68
CA THR A 62 3.16 -14.58 2.10
C THR A 62 4.42 -14.95 1.30
N ASP A 63 5.15 -15.98 1.73
CA ASP A 63 6.31 -16.50 0.99
C ASP A 63 7.42 -15.45 0.78
N ALA A 64 7.73 -14.66 1.82
CA ALA A 64 8.71 -13.56 1.73
C ALA A 64 10.03 -13.95 1.06
N GLY A 65 10.55 -15.15 1.35
CA GLY A 65 11.83 -15.63 0.79
C GLY A 65 11.88 -15.74 -0.73
N SER A 66 10.73 -15.77 -1.43
CA SER A 66 10.68 -15.73 -2.91
C SER A 66 9.92 -14.54 -3.46
N GLN A 67 9.06 -13.90 -2.65
CA GLN A 67 8.15 -12.85 -3.12
C GLN A 67 8.58 -11.43 -2.73
N MET A 68 9.35 -11.26 -1.65
CA MET A 68 9.63 -9.93 -1.07
C MET A 68 10.36 -9.00 -2.04
N ASP A 69 11.48 -9.45 -2.61
CA ASP A 69 12.38 -8.57 -3.38
C ASP A 69 11.71 -8.00 -4.62
N HIS A 70 11.05 -8.85 -5.41
CA HIS A 70 10.38 -8.41 -6.63
C HIS A 70 9.14 -7.57 -6.32
N ALA A 71 8.36 -7.93 -5.29
CA ALA A 71 7.17 -7.20 -4.91
C ALA A 71 7.53 -5.81 -4.36
N ALA A 72 8.45 -5.72 -3.40
CA ALA A 72 8.87 -4.44 -2.82
C ALA A 72 9.47 -3.52 -3.90
N SER A 73 10.38 -4.03 -4.73
CA SER A 73 10.99 -3.26 -5.82
C SER A 73 9.94 -2.71 -6.79
N MET A 74 9.00 -3.56 -7.23
CA MET A 74 7.93 -3.17 -8.14
C MET A 74 6.97 -2.15 -7.51
N ILE A 75 6.57 -2.35 -6.26
CA ILE A 75 5.70 -1.41 -5.53
C ILE A 75 6.37 -0.05 -5.37
N HIS A 76 7.65 -0.03 -5.01
CA HIS A 76 8.41 1.21 -4.89
C HIS A 76 8.64 1.89 -6.23
N TYR A 77 8.80 1.13 -7.32
CA TYR A 77 8.86 1.68 -8.68
C TYR A 77 7.54 2.33 -9.10
N LEU A 78 6.40 1.74 -8.75
CA LEU A 78 5.07 2.25 -9.09
C LEU A 78 4.65 3.50 -8.30
N GLN A 79 5.43 3.93 -7.31
CA GLN A 79 5.15 5.14 -6.53
C GLN A 79 4.96 6.35 -7.42
N GLY A 80 4.08 7.25 -6.99
CA GLY A 80 3.50 8.25 -7.87
C GLY A 80 2.29 7.69 -8.61
N GLY A 81 2.37 6.58 -9.32
CA GLY A 81 1.20 6.00 -10.02
C GLY A 81 0.20 5.29 -9.11
N ILE A 82 0.64 4.92 -7.91
CA ILE A 82 -0.14 4.33 -6.82
C ILE A 82 0.28 4.99 -5.50
N SER A 83 -0.47 4.75 -4.41
CA SER A 83 -0.07 5.21 -3.07
C SER A 83 1.31 4.67 -2.69
N GLU A 84 2.20 5.51 -2.18
CA GLU A 84 3.33 5.03 -1.37
C GLU A 84 2.80 4.12 -0.24
N MET A 85 3.43 2.96 -0.04
CA MET A 85 3.02 1.97 0.95
C MET A 85 4.22 1.22 1.53
N ILE A 86 4.04 0.67 2.73
CA ILE A 86 4.96 -0.26 3.38
C ILE A 86 4.69 -1.67 2.86
N VAL A 87 5.73 -2.42 2.51
CA VAL A 87 5.62 -3.82 2.11
C VAL A 87 6.12 -4.71 3.23
N VAL A 88 5.32 -5.71 3.62
CA VAL A 88 5.59 -6.63 4.72
C VAL A 88 5.54 -8.07 4.20
N GLY A 89 6.70 -8.69 4.04
CA GLY A 89 6.83 -10.10 3.69
C GLY A 89 6.83 -10.99 4.92
N ILE A 90 6.03 -12.06 4.90
CA ILE A 90 5.97 -13.06 5.97
C ILE A 90 6.60 -14.37 5.48
N GLU A 91 7.61 -14.86 6.17
CA GLU A 91 8.20 -16.16 5.84
C GLU A 91 7.27 -17.31 6.23
N THR A 92 7.31 -18.36 5.42
CA THR A 92 6.44 -19.55 5.44
C THR A 92 7.31 -20.82 5.31
N PRO A 93 8.22 -21.09 6.27
CA PRO A 93 9.16 -22.21 6.22
C PRO A 93 8.50 -23.58 6.04
N SER A 94 7.24 -23.75 6.45
CA SER A 94 6.44 -24.92 6.13
C SER A 94 5.17 -24.51 5.39
N ARG A 95 5.28 -24.30 4.07
CA ARG A 95 4.16 -23.79 3.24
C ARG A 95 2.87 -24.58 3.41
N SER A 96 2.92 -25.92 3.34
CA SER A 96 1.72 -26.75 3.47
C SER A 96 1.04 -26.62 4.83
N ARG A 97 1.82 -26.40 5.90
CA ARG A 97 1.30 -26.18 7.26
C ARG A 97 0.80 -24.75 7.44
N ASP A 98 1.51 -23.78 6.89
CA ASP A 98 1.30 -22.36 7.17
C ASP A 98 0.22 -21.75 6.27
N LEU A 99 0.05 -22.25 5.03
CA LEU A 99 -0.76 -21.62 3.98
C LEU A 99 -2.07 -22.35 3.64
N SER A 100 -2.39 -23.43 4.36
CA SER A 100 -3.63 -24.18 4.11
C SER A 100 -4.24 -24.66 5.42
N PRO A 101 -5.58 -24.57 5.57
CA PRO A 101 -6.27 -25.24 6.66
C PRO A 101 -6.43 -26.76 6.41
N TYR A 102 -6.01 -27.25 5.24
CA TYR A 102 -6.11 -28.65 4.81
C TYR A 102 -4.74 -29.24 4.48
N THR A 103 -4.54 -30.52 4.82
CA THR A 103 -3.50 -31.36 4.22
C THR A 103 -3.80 -31.60 2.73
N ASP A 104 -2.81 -32.06 1.97
CA ASP A 104 -2.96 -32.25 0.51
C ASP A 104 -4.06 -33.27 0.15
N ASP A 105 -4.19 -34.34 0.95
CA ASP A 105 -5.25 -35.35 0.81
C ASP A 105 -6.65 -34.84 1.22
N GLY A 106 -6.76 -33.60 1.71
CA GLY A 106 -8.03 -32.93 2.01
C GLY A 106 -8.54 -33.12 3.43
N GLN A 107 -7.71 -33.64 4.35
CA GLN A 107 -8.06 -33.63 5.77
C GLN A 107 -7.90 -32.22 6.35
N VAL A 108 -8.80 -31.82 7.22
CA VAL A 108 -8.63 -30.59 8.00
C VAL A 108 -7.45 -30.77 8.93
N MET A 109 -6.52 -29.82 8.91
CA MET A 109 -5.36 -29.85 9.81
C MET A 109 -5.83 -29.70 11.26
N THR A 110 -5.13 -30.37 12.18
CA THR A 110 -5.43 -30.26 13.61
C THR A 110 -5.06 -28.88 14.15
N GLU A 111 -5.90 -28.33 15.03
CA GLU A 111 -5.58 -27.12 15.79
C GLU A 111 -4.22 -27.23 16.52
N PRO A 112 -3.42 -26.15 16.57
CA PRO A 112 -3.70 -24.81 16.03
C PRO A 112 -3.28 -24.62 14.56
N ALA A 113 -2.80 -25.66 13.88
CA ALA A 113 -2.10 -25.53 12.60
C ALA A 113 -2.99 -24.98 11.47
N ASN A 114 -4.25 -25.38 11.41
CA ASN A 114 -5.24 -24.90 10.43
C ASN A 114 -5.43 -23.37 10.40
N HIS A 115 -5.12 -22.67 11.51
CA HIS A 115 -5.33 -21.22 11.67
C HIS A 115 -4.08 -20.47 12.16
N ALA A 116 -2.93 -21.15 12.23
CA ALA A 116 -1.74 -20.61 12.87
C ALA A 116 -1.23 -19.35 12.17
N LEU A 117 -1.07 -19.35 10.84
CA LEU A 117 -0.59 -18.16 10.12
C LEU A 117 -1.56 -16.98 10.22
N LEU A 118 -2.87 -17.24 10.10
CA LEU A 118 -3.89 -16.21 10.27
C LEU A 118 -3.85 -15.58 11.66
N SER A 119 -3.74 -16.41 12.69
CA SER A 119 -3.61 -15.95 14.07
C SER A 119 -2.32 -15.16 14.28
N PHE A 120 -1.19 -15.67 13.77
CA PHE A 120 0.11 -15.00 13.82
C PHE A 120 0.08 -13.61 13.18
N ILE A 121 -0.51 -13.50 11.98
CA ILE A 121 -0.69 -12.21 11.30
C ILE A 121 -1.50 -11.25 12.16
N ARG A 122 -2.65 -11.70 12.66
CA ARG A 122 -3.60 -10.87 13.39
C ARG A 122 -3.06 -10.43 14.76
N THR A 123 -2.42 -11.31 15.50
CA THR A 123 -2.07 -11.06 16.91
C THR A 123 -0.62 -10.68 17.14
N GLU A 124 0.27 -10.91 16.17
CA GLU A 124 1.71 -10.66 16.32
C GLU A 124 2.24 -9.73 15.22
N VAL A 125 2.03 -10.05 13.94
CA VAL A 125 2.64 -9.27 12.83
C VAL A 125 2.00 -7.89 12.66
N LYS A 126 0.68 -7.78 12.51
CA LYS A 126 0.02 -6.48 12.34
C LYS A 126 0.28 -5.54 13.53
N PRO A 127 0.13 -5.98 14.80
CA PRO A 127 0.45 -5.14 15.96
C PRO A 127 1.91 -4.66 15.99
N LEU A 128 2.87 -5.53 15.65
CA LEU A 128 4.28 -5.14 15.55
C LEU A 128 4.47 -4.01 14.52
N VAL A 129 3.92 -4.16 13.33
CA VAL A 129 4.08 -3.20 12.24
C VAL A 129 3.42 -1.87 12.59
N GLU A 130 2.20 -1.90 13.13
CA GLU A 130 1.45 -0.71 13.55
C GLU A 130 2.12 0.03 14.72
N GLN A 131 2.80 -0.69 15.62
CA GLN A 131 3.54 -0.09 16.73
C GLN A 131 4.85 0.56 16.28
N ARG A 132 5.54 -0.03 15.30
CA ARG A 132 6.89 0.41 14.89
C ARG A 132 6.90 1.41 13.73
N TYR A 133 5.89 1.39 12.87
CA TYR A 133 5.86 2.17 11.63
C TYR A 133 4.61 3.05 11.54
N ARG A 134 4.70 4.12 10.74
CA ARG A 134 3.57 5.03 10.49
C ARG A 134 2.60 4.40 9.51
N THR A 135 1.75 3.49 9.99
CA THR A 135 0.69 2.87 9.20
C THR A 135 -0.60 3.69 9.25
N ASN A 136 -1.42 3.63 8.20
CA ASN A 136 -2.83 3.99 8.23
C ASN A 136 -3.69 2.71 8.32
N SER A 137 -5.02 2.84 8.25
CA SER A 137 -5.95 1.71 8.38
C SER A 137 -6.04 0.81 7.14
N PHE A 138 -5.54 1.25 5.98
CA PHE A 138 -5.71 0.54 4.73
C PHE A 138 -4.64 -0.54 4.55
N SER A 139 -5.06 -1.79 4.38
CA SER A 139 -4.13 -2.90 4.23
C SER A 139 -4.57 -3.92 3.20
N LEU A 140 -3.59 -4.51 2.53
CA LEU A 140 -3.76 -5.50 1.48
C LEU A 140 -3.08 -6.80 1.90
N LEU A 141 -3.66 -7.94 1.52
CA LEU A 141 -3.02 -9.25 1.60
C LEU A 141 -2.83 -9.81 0.19
N SER A 142 -1.59 -10.16 -0.15
CA SER A 142 -1.25 -10.86 -1.39
C SER A 142 -0.64 -12.23 -1.09
N GLY A 143 -0.95 -13.21 -1.94
CA GLY A 143 -0.32 -14.52 -1.85
C GLY A 143 -0.33 -15.23 -3.19
N HIS A 144 0.72 -16.01 -3.44
CA HIS A 144 0.92 -16.79 -4.66
C HIS A 144 0.75 -18.29 -4.41
N SER A 145 0.09 -19.01 -5.33
CA SER A 145 -0.07 -20.47 -5.24
C SER A 145 -0.83 -20.88 -3.97
N LEU A 146 -0.24 -21.65 -3.05
CA LEU A 146 -0.81 -21.88 -1.72
C LEU A 146 -1.03 -20.58 -0.92
N GLY A 147 -0.18 -19.56 -1.12
CA GLY A 147 -0.41 -18.22 -0.58
C GLY A 147 -1.70 -17.60 -1.11
N GLY A 148 -2.03 -17.81 -2.39
CA GLY A 148 -3.29 -17.35 -2.97
C GLY A 148 -4.49 -18.07 -2.36
N LEU A 149 -4.36 -19.37 -2.08
CA LEU A 149 -5.36 -20.14 -1.33
C LEU A 149 -5.54 -19.57 0.10
N PHE A 150 -4.45 -19.27 0.80
CA PHE A 150 -4.47 -18.63 2.12
C PHE A 150 -5.13 -17.23 2.08
N THR A 151 -4.90 -16.46 1.01
CA THR A 151 -5.54 -15.15 0.82
C THR A 151 -7.05 -15.30 0.70
N LEU A 152 -7.53 -16.25 -0.10
CA LEU A 152 -8.97 -16.54 -0.20
C LEU A 152 -9.56 -17.07 1.11
N TYR A 153 -8.84 -17.98 1.79
CA TYR A 153 -9.20 -18.47 3.11
C TYR A 153 -9.42 -17.31 4.09
N THR A 154 -8.44 -16.41 4.17
CA THR A 154 -8.47 -15.26 5.08
C THR A 154 -9.63 -14.32 4.78
N MET A 155 -9.91 -14.05 3.50
CA MET A 155 -11.06 -13.23 3.10
C MET A 155 -12.38 -13.83 3.58
N LEU A 156 -12.55 -15.14 3.43
CA LEU A 156 -13.81 -15.81 3.75
C LEU A 156 -14.01 -16.04 5.25
N SER A 157 -12.92 -16.25 6.00
CA SER A 157 -12.96 -16.53 7.44
C SER A 157 -12.88 -15.29 8.31
N THR A 158 -12.13 -14.27 7.90
CA THR A 158 -11.80 -13.07 8.69
C THR A 158 -11.66 -11.85 7.75
N PRO A 159 -12.76 -11.49 7.04
CA PRO A 159 -12.75 -10.44 6.02
C PRO A 159 -12.36 -9.06 6.55
N GLU A 160 -12.52 -8.81 7.84
CA GLU A 160 -12.19 -7.54 8.49
C GLU A 160 -10.68 -7.31 8.68
N LEU A 161 -9.85 -8.35 8.47
CA LEU A 161 -8.42 -8.25 8.72
C LEU A 161 -7.67 -7.38 7.68
N PHE A 162 -8.18 -7.34 6.45
CA PHE A 162 -7.63 -6.57 5.33
C PHE A 162 -8.75 -5.92 4.52
N ASP A 163 -8.42 -4.92 3.70
CA ASP A 163 -9.36 -4.22 2.83
C ASP A 163 -9.34 -4.78 1.40
N VAL A 164 -8.17 -5.29 0.99
CA VAL A 164 -7.94 -5.87 -0.33
C VAL A 164 -7.29 -7.24 -0.21
N TYR A 165 -7.78 -8.18 -1.01
CA TYR A 165 -7.27 -9.53 -1.13
C TYR A 165 -6.81 -9.79 -2.57
N ILE A 166 -5.53 -10.08 -2.75
CA ILE A 166 -4.89 -10.34 -4.05
C ILE A 166 -4.44 -11.81 -4.08
N ALA A 167 -5.21 -12.65 -4.75
CA ALA A 167 -4.95 -14.08 -4.87
C ALA A 167 -4.29 -14.36 -6.24
N LEU A 168 -2.99 -14.63 -6.23
CA LEU A 168 -2.20 -14.87 -7.43
C LEU A 168 -2.08 -16.38 -7.65
N SER A 169 -2.67 -16.87 -8.74
CA SER A 169 -2.77 -18.29 -9.07
C SER A 169 -3.17 -19.14 -7.85
N PRO A 170 -4.32 -18.88 -7.19
CA PRO A 170 -4.69 -19.60 -5.98
C PRO A 170 -4.79 -21.10 -6.26
N ALA A 171 -4.11 -21.92 -5.45
CA ALA A 171 -4.04 -23.37 -5.62
C ALA A 171 -5.36 -24.09 -5.24
N MET A 172 -6.44 -23.82 -5.97
CA MET A 172 -7.80 -24.27 -5.65
C MET A 172 -7.98 -25.79 -5.75
N GLY A 173 -7.03 -26.51 -6.35
CA GLY A 173 -7.00 -27.98 -6.37
C GLY A 173 -6.47 -28.63 -5.09
N TRP A 174 -5.76 -27.86 -4.25
CA TRP A 174 -5.16 -28.34 -2.99
C TRP A 174 -6.23 -28.83 -2.02
N GLY A 175 -5.87 -29.82 -1.18
CA GLY A 175 -6.76 -30.34 -0.16
C GLY A 175 -8.05 -30.88 -0.73
N SER A 176 -7.95 -31.67 -1.80
CA SER A 176 -9.09 -32.22 -2.55
C SER A 176 -10.09 -31.16 -3.06
N GLY A 177 -9.68 -29.89 -3.20
CA GLY A 177 -10.56 -28.80 -3.64
C GLY A 177 -11.57 -28.34 -2.58
N ASN A 178 -11.26 -28.55 -1.29
CA ASN A 178 -12.14 -28.19 -0.18
C ASN A 178 -12.50 -26.70 -0.17
N MET A 179 -11.55 -25.81 -0.49
CA MET A 179 -11.84 -24.36 -0.52
C MET A 179 -12.88 -24.00 -1.57
N LEU A 180 -12.77 -24.54 -2.79
CA LEU A 180 -13.74 -24.26 -3.84
C LEU A 180 -15.11 -24.81 -3.47
N SER A 181 -15.13 -26.04 -2.93
CA SER A 181 -16.36 -26.67 -2.43
C SER A 181 -17.01 -25.84 -1.32
N PHE A 182 -16.21 -25.26 -0.42
CA PHE A 182 -16.69 -24.37 0.64
C PHE A 182 -17.35 -23.11 0.07
N ILE A 183 -16.72 -22.45 -0.91
CA ILE A 183 -17.27 -21.26 -1.59
C ILE A 183 -18.60 -21.60 -2.28
N GLU A 184 -18.66 -22.72 -2.99
CA GLU A 184 -19.88 -23.19 -3.69
C GLU A 184 -21.02 -23.52 -2.73
N GLN A 185 -20.71 -24.05 -1.55
CA GLN A 185 -21.70 -24.39 -0.52
C GLN A 185 -22.14 -23.19 0.34
N HIS A 186 -21.31 -22.15 0.40
CA HIS A 186 -21.52 -20.97 1.25
C HIS A 186 -21.45 -19.66 0.44
N PRO A 187 -22.28 -19.50 -0.62
CA PRO A 187 -22.23 -18.31 -1.47
C PRO A 187 -22.53 -17.01 -0.73
N GLU A 188 -23.19 -17.08 0.45
CA GLU A 188 -23.39 -15.92 1.32
C GLU A 188 -22.07 -15.31 1.82
N ARG A 189 -20.98 -16.09 1.86
CA ARG A 189 -19.64 -15.60 2.20
C ARG A 189 -19.04 -14.68 1.14
N LEU A 190 -19.64 -14.59 -0.06
CA LEU A 190 -19.25 -13.63 -1.10
C LEU A 190 -20.00 -12.28 -0.99
N LYS A 191 -20.84 -12.11 0.03
CA LYS A 191 -21.57 -10.86 0.30
C LYS A 191 -20.82 -9.97 1.30
N LEU A 192 -19.60 -9.58 0.92
CA LEU A 192 -18.68 -8.79 1.74
C LEU A 192 -18.43 -7.41 1.12
N ASP A 193 -18.02 -6.45 1.93
CA ASP A 193 -17.63 -5.10 1.49
C ASP A 193 -16.11 -5.00 1.44
N LYS A 194 -15.52 -5.56 0.37
CA LYS A 194 -14.08 -5.75 0.18
C LYS A 194 -13.69 -5.68 -1.29
N THR A 195 -12.38 -5.57 -1.57
CA THR A 195 -11.83 -5.75 -2.92
C THR A 195 -11.14 -7.11 -3.04
N LEU A 196 -11.46 -7.86 -4.09
CA LEU A 196 -10.85 -9.16 -4.41
C LEU A 196 -10.27 -9.13 -5.82
N ILE A 197 -9.00 -9.45 -5.97
CA ILE A 197 -8.35 -9.57 -7.29
C ILE A 197 -7.75 -10.96 -7.40
N ILE A 198 -8.12 -11.68 -8.46
CA ILE A 198 -7.59 -12.99 -8.78
C ILE A 198 -6.88 -12.89 -10.13
N ALA A 199 -5.61 -13.28 -10.14
CA ALA A 199 -4.87 -13.50 -11.38
C ALA A 199 -4.62 -15.00 -11.52
N THR A 200 -4.86 -15.58 -12.68
CA THR A 200 -4.59 -17.00 -12.95
C THR A 200 -3.85 -17.11 -14.27
N GLU A 201 -2.84 -17.96 -14.31
CA GLU A 201 -2.03 -18.29 -15.46
C GLU A 201 -2.77 -19.22 -16.42
N ALA A 202 -2.48 -19.16 -17.72
CA ALA A 202 -2.99 -20.14 -18.69
C ALA A 202 -2.06 -21.35 -18.84
N ASP A 203 -0.74 -21.15 -18.82
CA ASP A 203 0.25 -22.22 -18.93
C ASP A 203 0.57 -22.81 -17.54
N THR A 204 -0.18 -23.82 -17.15
CA THR A 204 -0.10 -24.39 -15.80
C THR A 204 0.16 -25.89 -15.83
N PRO A 205 1.09 -26.40 -15.00
CA PRO A 205 1.30 -27.85 -14.85
C PRO A 205 0.18 -28.51 -14.02
N PHE A 206 -0.71 -27.73 -13.41
CA PHE A 206 -1.75 -28.23 -12.51
C PHE A 206 -3.06 -28.46 -13.26
N GLU A 207 -3.38 -29.72 -13.56
CA GLU A 207 -4.57 -30.10 -14.36
C GLU A 207 -5.89 -29.48 -13.88
N LYS A 208 -6.02 -29.24 -12.56
CA LYS A 208 -7.25 -28.70 -11.96
C LYS A 208 -7.29 -27.16 -11.91
N GLN A 209 -6.20 -26.45 -12.24
CA GLN A 209 -6.11 -25.00 -12.06
C GLN A 209 -7.14 -24.25 -12.91
N ILE A 210 -7.12 -24.43 -14.23
CA ILE A 210 -8.07 -23.76 -15.14
C ILE A 210 -9.53 -24.15 -14.87
N PRO A 211 -9.90 -25.44 -14.74
CA PRO A 211 -11.28 -25.81 -14.43
C PRO A 211 -11.78 -25.23 -13.10
N ASN A 212 -10.93 -25.19 -12.06
CA ASN A 212 -11.30 -24.62 -10.77
C ASN A 212 -11.41 -23.09 -10.81
N PHE A 213 -10.55 -22.40 -11.56
CA PHE A 213 -10.66 -20.97 -11.80
C PHE A 213 -11.99 -20.62 -12.48
N ILE A 214 -12.37 -21.36 -13.53
CA ILE A 214 -13.66 -21.16 -14.22
C ILE A 214 -14.83 -21.33 -13.26
N ARG A 215 -14.80 -22.36 -12.39
CA ARG A 215 -15.82 -22.57 -11.37
C ARG A 215 -15.86 -21.45 -10.34
N LEU A 216 -14.70 -21.00 -9.85
CA LEU A 216 -14.61 -19.89 -8.90
C LEU A 216 -15.21 -18.61 -9.49
N ARG A 217 -14.82 -18.26 -10.73
CA ARG A 217 -15.35 -17.09 -11.44
C ARG A 217 -16.87 -17.19 -11.62
N LYS A 218 -17.39 -18.36 -12.01
CA LYS A 218 -18.84 -18.59 -12.11
C LYS A 218 -19.57 -18.35 -10.78
N ASN A 219 -18.98 -18.72 -9.65
CA ASN A 219 -19.55 -18.45 -8.33
C ASN A 219 -19.53 -16.95 -7.99
N LEU A 220 -18.44 -16.25 -8.31
CA LEU A 220 -18.36 -14.79 -8.15
C LEU A 220 -19.41 -14.08 -9.01
N ASP A 221 -19.52 -14.44 -10.29
CA ASP A 221 -20.54 -13.90 -11.21
C ASP A 221 -21.97 -14.11 -10.69
N ALA A 222 -22.27 -15.28 -10.10
CA ALA A 222 -23.61 -15.63 -9.66
C ALA A 222 -23.97 -15.08 -8.27
N HIS A 223 -22.99 -14.86 -7.39
CA HIS A 223 -23.25 -14.72 -5.95
C HIS A 223 -22.53 -13.57 -5.25
N ALA A 224 -21.56 -12.90 -5.89
CA ALA A 224 -20.89 -11.75 -5.30
C ALA A 224 -21.89 -10.63 -4.94
N GLY A 225 -21.78 -10.10 -3.73
CA GLY A 225 -22.57 -8.95 -3.32
C GLY A 225 -22.19 -7.69 -4.08
N PRO A 226 -23.07 -6.68 -4.17
CA PRO A 226 -22.81 -5.43 -4.91
C PRO A 226 -21.67 -4.58 -4.32
N LYS A 227 -21.24 -4.89 -3.09
CA LYS A 227 -20.14 -4.25 -2.38
C LYS A 227 -18.82 -5.02 -2.48
N LEU A 228 -18.84 -6.23 -3.03
CA LEU A 228 -17.62 -6.95 -3.33
C LEU A 228 -17.08 -6.44 -4.67
N ASN A 229 -16.06 -5.60 -4.64
CA ASN A 229 -15.39 -5.13 -5.85
C ASN A 229 -14.38 -6.19 -6.30
N TRP A 230 -14.80 -7.11 -7.18
CA TRP A 230 -13.97 -8.23 -7.58
C TRP A 230 -13.52 -8.18 -9.05
N HIS A 231 -12.36 -8.77 -9.31
CA HIS A 231 -11.81 -8.99 -10.63
C HIS A 231 -11.10 -10.35 -10.67
N ALA A 232 -11.29 -11.13 -11.73
CA ALA A 232 -10.72 -12.47 -11.83
C ALA A 232 -10.36 -12.77 -13.29
N ASP A 233 -9.06 -12.71 -13.59
CA ASP A 233 -8.54 -12.71 -14.96
C ASP A 233 -7.58 -13.88 -15.21
N LEU A 234 -7.64 -14.38 -16.44
CA LEU A 234 -6.76 -15.42 -16.98
C LEU A 234 -5.69 -14.75 -17.86
N TYR A 235 -4.42 -15.09 -17.62
CA TYR A 235 -3.26 -14.50 -18.28
C TYR A 235 -2.66 -15.51 -19.26
N GLU A 236 -2.96 -15.32 -20.54
CA GLU A 236 -2.63 -16.25 -21.63
C GLU A 236 -1.12 -16.44 -21.85
N ALA A 237 -0.32 -15.42 -21.53
CA ALA A 237 1.13 -15.43 -21.77
C ALA A 237 1.96 -15.83 -20.54
N GLU A 238 1.31 -16.17 -19.44
CA GLU A 238 1.96 -16.41 -18.15
C GLU A 238 1.91 -17.88 -17.76
N ASP A 239 2.95 -18.32 -17.08
CA ASP A 239 3.01 -19.61 -16.41
C ASP A 239 2.80 -19.46 -14.90
N HIS A 240 2.78 -20.60 -14.19
CA HIS A 240 2.50 -20.61 -12.75
C HIS A 240 3.47 -19.77 -11.93
N MET A 241 4.71 -19.60 -12.36
CA MET A 241 5.73 -18.84 -11.63
C MET A 241 5.76 -17.38 -12.06
N THR A 242 5.58 -17.09 -13.35
CA THR A 242 5.67 -15.71 -13.88
C THR A 242 4.46 -14.86 -13.51
N ILE A 243 3.28 -15.48 -13.34
CA ILE A 243 2.02 -14.80 -12.98
C ILE A 243 2.08 -14.02 -11.67
N ALA A 244 2.95 -14.41 -10.73
CA ALA A 244 3.07 -13.74 -9.44
C ALA A 244 3.47 -12.27 -9.56
N HIS A 245 4.37 -11.96 -10.51
CA HIS A 245 4.85 -10.59 -10.69
C HIS A 245 3.83 -9.71 -11.41
N ILE A 246 3.41 -10.13 -12.62
CA ILE A 246 2.49 -9.33 -13.44
C ILE A 246 1.09 -9.26 -12.83
N GLY A 247 0.62 -10.33 -12.19
CA GLY A 247 -0.66 -10.34 -11.50
C GLY A 247 -0.68 -9.38 -10.31
N LEU A 248 0.42 -9.29 -9.54
CA LEU A 248 0.54 -8.29 -8.48
C LEU A 248 0.59 -6.87 -9.05
N TYR A 249 1.36 -6.65 -10.12
CA TYR A 249 1.47 -5.37 -10.81
C TYR A 249 0.11 -4.83 -11.25
N ASP A 250 -0.68 -5.63 -11.95
CA ASP A 250 -2.00 -5.22 -12.43
C ASP A 250 -3.00 -5.08 -11.28
N ALA A 251 -2.92 -5.95 -10.26
CA ALA A 251 -3.77 -5.86 -9.08
C ALA A 251 -3.61 -4.52 -8.34
N VAL A 252 -2.39 -4.11 -8.01
CA VAL A 252 -2.19 -2.85 -7.27
C VAL A 252 -2.54 -1.62 -8.12
N ARG A 253 -2.28 -1.65 -9.43
CA ARG A 253 -2.71 -0.59 -10.34
C ARG A 253 -4.23 -0.50 -10.42
N TYR A 254 -4.93 -1.63 -10.40
CA TYR A 254 -6.38 -1.64 -10.34
C TYR A 254 -6.89 -1.08 -9.00
N VAL A 255 -6.31 -1.47 -7.86
CA VAL A 255 -6.68 -0.93 -6.53
C VAL A 255 -6.53 0.58 -6.52
N PHE A 256 -5.38 1.10 -6.92
CA PHE A 256 -5.08 2.53 -6.90
C PHE A 256 -5.44 3.26 -8.21
N ARG A 257 -6.28 2.67 -9.06
CA ARG A 257 -6.68 3.26 -10.35
C ARG A 257 -7.22 4.67 -10.20
N ASN A 258 -7.03 5.50 -11.23
CA ASN A 258 -7.39 6.93 -11.21
C ASN A 258 -6.71 7.69 -10.07
N TRP A 259 -5.49 7.32 -9.68
CA TRP A 259 -4.75 7.99 -8.61
C TRP A 259 -4.61 9.50 -8.85
N TRP A 260 -4.21 9.88 -10.06
CA TRP A 260 -3.95 11.29 -10.41
C TRP A 260 -5.12 11.99 -11.08
N ILE A 261 -5.17 13.31 -10.87
CA ILE A 261 -5.96 14.24 -11.67
C ILE A 261 -5.06 15.15 -12.50
N THR A 262 -5.41 15.35 -13.77
CA THR A 262 -4.61 16.16 -14.69
C THR A 262 -5.04 17.62 -14.69
N GLY A 263 -4.13 18.54 -15.04
CA GLY A 263 -4.46 19.95 -15.17
C GLY A 263 -5.60 20.23 -16.15
N GLU A 264 -5.68 19.47 -17.25
CA GLU A 264 -6.79 19.57 -18.22
C GLU A 264 -8.16 19.23 -17.60
N LYS A 265 -8.23 18.31 -16.63
CA LYS A 265 -9.48 17.96 -15.95
C LYS A 265 -9.97 19.06 -15.01
N ILE A 266 -9.06 19.84 -14.42
CA ILE A 266 -9.40 20.89 -13.44
C ILE A 266 -9.40 22.30 -14.03
N LYS A 267 -9.05 22.47 -15.30
CA LYS A 267 -9.11 23.76 -16.02
C LYS A 267 -10.53 24.33 -15.97
N GLY A 268 -10.68 25.52 -15.39
CA GLY A 268 -11.97 26.19 -15.17
C GLY A 268 -12.85 25.51 -14.12
N LYS A 269 -12.33 24.49 -13.42
CA LYS A 269 -13.07 23.61 -12.51
C LYS A 269 -12.19 23.16 -11.33
N LYS A 270 -11.50 24.09 -10.67
CA LYS A 270 -10.56 23.79 -9.58
C LYS A 270 -11.11 22.88 -8.46
N HIS A 271 -12.41 22.91 -8.20
CA HIS A 271 -13.06 22.06 -7.18
C HIS A 271 -13.16 20.57 -7.57
N GLU A 272 -12.97 20.22 -8.86
CA GLU A 272 -12.86 18.82 -9.29
C GLU A 272 -11.64 18.13 -8.69
N PHE A 273 -10.62 18.90 -8.30
CA PHE A 273 -9.50 18.39 -7.51
C PHE A 273 -9.99 17.77 -6.19
N ASP A 274 -10.80 18.49 -5.43
CA ASP A 274 -11.31 18.00 -4.13
C ASP A 274 -12.25 16.80 -4.33
N ALA A 275 -13.15 16.89 -5.31
CA ALA A 275 -14.07 15.80 -5.65
C ALA A 275 -13.32 14.52 -6.04
N HIS A 276 -12.19 14.64 -6.76
CA HIS A 276 -11.36 13.51 -7.15
C HIS A 276 -10.75 12.78 -5.94
N TYR A 277 -10.09 13.50 -5.03
CA TYR A 277 -9.49 12.86 -3.85
C TYR A 277 -10.52 12.41 -2.82
N GLN A 278 -11.66 13.10 -2.72
CA GLN A 278 -12.79 12.63 -1.95
C GLN A 278 -13.31 11.29 -2.51
N GLY A 279 -13.53 11.21 -3.82
CA GLY A 279 -13.96 9.96 -4.47
C GLY A 279 -12.94 8.82 -4.35
N LEU A 280 -11.64 9.13 -4.39
CA LEU A 280 -10.60 8.14 -4.07
C LEU A 280 -10.68 7.67 -2.62
N SER A 281 -10.87 8.58 -1.67
CA SER A 281 -10.97 8.26 -0.25
C SER A 281 -12.18 7.40 0.06
N GLU A 282 -13.34 7.73 -0.52
CA GLU A 282 -14.58 6.96 -0.39
C GLU A 282 -14.43 5.55 -0.96
N ARG A 283 -13.78 5.42 -2.13
CA ARG A 283 -13.58 4.13 -2.78
C ARG A 283 -12.59 3.23 -2.05
N LEU A 284 -11.53 3.81 -1.48
CA LEU A 284 -10.49 3.06 -0.77
C LEU A 284 -10.80 2.86 0.72
N GLY A 285 -11.77 3.60 1.28
CA GLY A 285 -12.14 3.49 2.69
C GLY A 285 -11.12 4.12 3.65
N TYR A 286 -10.24 4.99 3.17
CA TYR A 286 -9.30 5.77 3.99
C TYR A 286 -9.06 7.15 3.38
N GLU A 287 -8.62 8.12 4.19
CA GLU A 287 -8.31 9.46 3.70
C GLU A 287 -7.08 9.45 2.77
N VAL A 288 -7.31 9.77 1.50
CA VAL A 288 -6.25 9.93 0.50
C VAL A 288 -5.79 11.38 0.50
N VAL A 289 -4.57 11.59 0.97
CA VAL A 289 -3.86 12.87 0.86
C VAL A 289 -3.04 12.87 -0.42
N PRO A 290 -3.20 13.87 -1.31
CA PRO A 290 -2.37 14.04 -2.51
C PRO A 290 -0.88 14.07 -2.18
N GLU A 291 -0.06 13.42 -2.98
CA GLU A 291 1.37 13.32 -2.69
C GLU A 291 2.11 14.64 -2.97
N PHE A 292 3.17 14.89 -2.20
CA PHE A 292 3.95 16.13 -2.28
C PHE A 292 4.41 16.48 -3.70
N ASN A 293 5.00 15.50 -4.40
CA ASN A 293 5.49 15.68 -5.77
C ASN A 293 4.37 15.83 -6.81
N GLU A 294 3.20 15.24 -6.55
CA GLU A 294 2.03 15.42 -7.41
C GLU A 294 1.54 16.88 -7.36
N LEU A 295 1.44 17.46 -6.16
CA LEU A 295 1.05 18.85 -5.97
C LEU A 295 2.07 19.81 -6.59
N TRP A 296 3.36 19.52 -6.46
CA TRP A 296 4.42 20.26 -7.15
C TRP A 296 4.24 20.22 -8.68
N GLY A 297 4.09 19.02 -9.24
CA GLY A 297 3.96 18.81 -10.69
C GLY A 297 2.72 19.50 -11.26
N LEU A 298 1.57 19.32 -10.60
CA LEU A 298 0.30 19.89 -11.01
C LEU A 298 0.31 21.43 -10.92
N SER A 299 0.75 21.99 -9.79
CA SER A 299 0.82 23.44 -9.62
C SER A 299 1.78 24.10 -10.63
N ASN A 300 2.94 23.50 -10.89
CA ASN A 300 3.88 24.00 -11.88
C ASN A 300 3.30 23.92 -13.31
N TYR A 301 2.64 22.82 -13.65
CA TYR A 301 1.96 22.68 -14.94
C TYR A 301 0.91 23.77 -15.14
N LEU A 302 0.03 23.98 -14.16
CA LEU A 302 -1.04 24.98 -14.23
C LEU A 302 -0.48 26.39 -14.39
N LEU A 303 0.57 26.73 -13.64
CA LEU A 303 1.24 28.03 -13.73
C LEU A 303 1.85 28.26 -15.13
N VAL A 304 2.54 27.25 -15.68
CA VAL A 304 3.15 27.33 -17.03
C VAL A 304 2.07 27.43 -18.12
N LYS A 305 0.89 26.88 -17.90
CA LYS A 305 -0.27 26.98 -18.80
C LYS A 305 -1.14 28.21 -18.58
N GLU A 306 -0.71 29.11 -17.69
CA GLU A 306 -1.43 30.36 -17.35
C GLU A 306 -2.81 30.12 -16.72
N TYR A 307 -3.04 28.95 -16.13
CA TYR A 307 -4.23 28.63 -15.32
C TYR A 307 -3.98 29.07 -13.87
N ILE A 308 -3.84 30.39 -13.68
CA ILE A 308 -3.29 30.98 -12.45
C ILE A 308 -4.21 30.74 -11.24
N GLU A 309 -5.52 30.81 -11.42
CA GLU A 309 -6.51 30.59 -10.35
C GLU A 309 -6.53 29.14 -9.85
N GLU A 310 -6.37 28.18 -10.76
CA GLU A 310 -6.20 26.77 -10.44
C GLU A 310 -4.85 26.53 -9.76
N ALA A 311 -3.77 27.13 -10.27
CA ALA A 311 -2.44 27.00 -9.68
C ALA A 311 -2.44 27.50 -8.23
N GLU A 312 -3.03 28.66 -7.96
CA GLU A 312 -3.18 29.20 -6.60
C GLU A 312 -3.99 28.25 -5.70
N TYR A 313 -5.08 27.69 -6.22
CA TYR A 313 -5.90 26.73 -5.49
C TYR A 313 -5.11 25.51 -5.03
N ILE A 314 -4.39 24.88 -5.96
CA ILE A 314 -3.58 23.69 -5.69
C ILE A 314 -2.43 24.03 -4.72
N VAL A 315 -1.77 25.18 -4.88
CA VAL A 315 -0.70 25.59 -3.98
C VAL A 315 -1.21 25.84 -2.56
N ASN A 316 -2.39 26.43 -2.38
CA ASN A 316 -2.99 26.62 -1.07
C ASN A 316 -3.35 25.28 -0.40
N LYS A 317 -3.84 24.30 -1.19
CA LYS A 317 -4.03 22.92 -0.71
C LYS A 317 -2.69 22.31 -0.32
N TRP A 318 -1.66 22.52 -1.12
CA TRP A 318 -0.31 22.03 -0.85
C TRP A 318 0.26 22.57 0.47
N ILE A 319 0.08 23.87 0.74
CA ILE A 319 0.42 24.48 2.03
C ILE A 319 -0.38 23.87 3.18
N ALA A 320 -1.68 23.61 2.98
CA ALA A 320 -2.52 23.02 4.02
C ALA A 320 -2.09 21.60 4.40
N TYR A 321 -1.69 20.78 3.42
CA TYR A 321 -1.21 19.42 3.66
C TYR A 321 0.24 19.38 4.17
N TYR A 322 1.10 20.30 3.74
CA TYR A 322 2.54 20.30 4.02
C TYR A 322 3.05 21.67 4.53
N PRO A 323 2.53 22.19 5.66
CA PRO A 323 2.75 23.58 6.09
C PRO A 323 4.18 23.92 6.50
N ASP A 324 5.00 22.90 6.80
CA ASP A 324 6.36 23.03 7.31
C ASP A 324 7.43 22.84 6.21
N THR A 325 7.03 22.79 4.95
CA THR A 325 7.92 22.63 3.78
C THR A 325 8.03 23.94 3.01
N ALA A 326 9.18 24.20 2.38
CA ALA A 326 9.45 25.50 1.76
C ALA A 326 8.84 25.63 0.35
N GLU A 327 8.76 24.51 -0.37
CA GLU A 327 8.40 24.39 -1.77
C GLU A 327 6.99 24.94 -2.09
N PRO A 328 5.93 24.65 -1.31
CA PRO A 328 4.61 25.21 -1.55
C PRO A 328 4.62 26.74 -1.49
N TYR A 329 5.36 27.34 -0.53
CA TYR A 329 5.45 28.79 -0.40
C TYR A 329 6.31 29.44 -1.50
N GLY A 330 7.36 28.74 -1.95
CA GLY A 330 8.13 29.14 -3.13
C GLY A 330 7.26 29.17 -4.39
N MET A 331 6.43 28.14 -4.59
CA MET A 331 5.47 28.11 -5.69
C MET A 331 4.39 29.20 -5.55
N LEU A 332 3.86 29.41 -4.34
CA LEU A 332 2.87 30.47 -4.08
C LEU A 332 3.41 31.84 -4.48
N SER A 333 4.68 32.11 -4.15
CA SER A 333 5.33 33.35 -4.55
C SER A 333 5.41 33.52 -6.07
N ARG A 334 5.65 32.45 -6.84
CA ARG A 334 5.62 32.49 -8.32
C ARG A 334 4.21 32.77 -8.85
N VAL A 335 3.20 32.11 -8.28
CA VAL A 335 1.79 32.31 -8.62
C VAL A 335 1.37 33.76 -8.34
N LEU A 336 1.73 34.31 -7.19
CA LEU A 336 1.42 35.70 -6.82
C LEU A 336 2.12 36.73 -7.72
N MET A 337 3.32 36.42 -8.22
CA MET A 337 3.95 37.27 -9.25
C MET A 337 3.18 37.25 -10.56
N ALA A 338 2.66 36.10 -10.99
CA ALA A 338 1.80 36.01 -12.17
C ALA A 338 0.45 36.72 -11.98
N LYS A 339 -0.01 36.89 -10.72
CA LYS A 339 -1.18 37.71 -10.35
C LYS A 339 -0.86 39.19 -10.13
N GLU A 340 0.35 39.65 -10.47
CA GLU A 340 0.80 41.04 -10.26
C GLU A 340 0.69 41.49 -8.78
N ALA A 341 0.93 40.58 -7.84
CA ALA A 341 0.86 40.83 -6.39
C ALA A 341 2.24 40.75 -5.70
N PRO A 342 3.22 41.61 -6.07
CA PRO A 342 4.62 41.46 -5.65
C PRO A 342 4.83 41.57 -4.13
N GLN A 343 4.02 42.37 -3.43
CA GLN A 343 4.11 42.48 -1.96
C GLN A 343 3.72 41.16 -1.26
N GLN A 344 2.71 40.46 -1.79
CA GLN A 344 2.29 39.17 -1.26
C GLN A 344 3.29 38.07 -1.65
N ALA A 345 3.80 38.13 -2.89
CA ALA A 345 4.87 37.24 -3.35
C ALA A 345 6.12 37.34 -2.48
N MET A 346 6.48 38.55 -2.03
CA MET A 346 7.58 38.80 -1.10
C MET A 346 7.36 38.12 0.26
N LYS A 347 6.12 38.17 0.80
CA LYS A 347 5.79 37.47 2.05
C LYS A 347 5.95 35.96 1.89
N ALA A 348 5.43 35.40 0.79
CA ALA A 348 5.50 33.96 0.51
C ALA A 348 6.96 33.47 0.35
N VAL A 349 7.81 34.16 -0.42
CA VAL A 349 9.21 33.74 -0.61
C VAL A 349 10.02 33.85 0.69
N ASN A 350 9.77 34.86 1.52
CA ASN A 350 10.44 34.97 2.82
C ASN A 350 10.03 33.83 3.77
N LYS A 351 8.75 33.40 3.72
CA LYS A 351 8.29 32.22 4.45
C LYS A 351 9.00 30.95 3.95
N ALA A 352 9.11 30.76 2.64
CA ALA A 352 9.86 29.64 2.06
C ALA A 352 11.32 29.62 2.55
N ILE A 353 12.03 30.75 2.47
CA ILE A 353 13.43 30.88 2.93
C ILE A 353 13.56 30.52 4.42
N SER A 354 12.60 30.92 5.26
CA SER A 354 12.62 30.58 6.69
C SER A 354 12.48 29.09 6.99
N LEU A 355 11.94 28.31 6.05
CA LEU A 355 11.75 26.87 6.15
C LEU A 355 12.91 26.06 5.53
N SER A 356 13.73 26.68 4.68
CA SER A 356 14.85 26.03 3.97
C SER A 356 16.17 25.96 4.77
N VAL A 357 16.10 25.92 6.09
CA VAL A 357 17.31 25.94 6.93
C VAL A 357 18.12 24.67 6.71
N GLY A 358 19.36 24.82 6.22
CA GLY A 358 20.27 23.71 5.98
C GLY A 358 20.29 23.18 4.53
N ASP A 359 19.43 23.69 3.64
CA ASP A 359 19.44 23.37 2.22
C ASP A 359 19.98 24.55 1.39
N ALA A 360 21.29 24.52 1.11
CA ALA A 360 21.96 25.59 0.36
C ALA A 360 21.43 25.75 -1.07
N SER A 361 21.04 24.66 -1.71
CA SER A 361 20.54 24.66 -3.09
C SER A 361 19.16 25.31 -3.16
N GLN A 362 18.26 24.93 -2.25
CA GLN A 362 16.93 25.51 -2.14
C GLN A 362 17.00 27.00 -1.78
N LEU A 363 17.86 27.37 -0.83
CA LEU A 363 18.09 28.77 -0.46
C LEU A 363 18.60 29.61 -1.63
N ALA A 364 19.54 29.10 -2.43
CA ALA A 364 20.06 29.82 -3.60
C ALA A 364 18.94 30.11 -4.62
N TRP A 365 18.09 29.11 -4.89
CA TRP A 365 16.94 29.26 -5.78
C TRP A 365 15.93 30.29 -5.26
N LEU A 366 15.54 30.19 -3.99
CA LEU A 366 14.59 31.11 -3.35
C LEU A 366 15.12 32.55 -3.27
N ASN A 367 16.42 32.73 -3.02
CA ASN A 367 17.04 34.06 -3.00
C ASN A 367 17.04 34.71 -4.39
N LYS A 368 17.26 33.94 -5.46
CA LYS A 368 17.12 34.46 -6.82
C LYS A 368 15.69 34.91 -7.10
N GLN A 369 14.70 34.10 -6.71
CA GLN A 369 13.29 34.47 -6.83
C GLN A 369 12.97 35.75 -6.05
N LYS A 370 13.46 35.88 -4.81
CA LYS A 370 13.31 37.09 -4.00
C LYS A 370 13.88 38.34 -4.69
N GLN A 371 15.05 38.25 -5.30
CA GLN A 371 15.65 39.35 -6.05
C GLN A 371 14.77 39.79 -7.23
N THR A 372 14.19 38.85 -7.98
CA THR A 372 13.26 39.18 -9.07
C THR A 372 12.03 39.94 -8.57
N ILE A 373 11.47 39.54 -7.42
CA ILE A 373 10.32 40.24 -6.83
C ILE A 373 10.72 41.67 -6.39
N GLN A 374 11.91 41.85 -5.82
CA GLN A 374 12.42 43.17 -5.42
C GLN A 374 12.55 44.14 -6.60
N GLN A 375 12.81 43.65 -7.81
CA GLN A 375 12.90 44.49 -9.01
C GLN A 375 11.53 44.93 -9.54
N THR A 376 10.45 44.31 -9.07
CA THR A 376 9.06 44.58 -9.49
C THR A 376 8.29 45.43 -8.48
N LEU A 377 8.84 45.59 -7.27
CA LEU A 377 8.36 46.51 -6.23
C LEU A 377 8.91 47.92 -6.48
#